data_AF-A0A6A1VKV0-F1
#
_entry.id   AF-A0A6A1VKV0-F1
#
_cell.length_a   1.000
_cell.length_b   1.000
_cell.length_c   1.000
_cell.angle_alpha   90.00
_cell.angle_beta   90.00
_cell.angle_gamma   90.00
#
_symmetry.space_group_name_H-M   'P 1'
#
loop_
_entity.id
_entity.type
_entity.pdbx_description
1 polymer ?
#
loop_
_entity_poly.entity_id
_entity_poly.type
_entity_poly.pdbx_seq_one_letter_code
_entity_poly.pdbx_strand_id
1 'polypeptide(L)'
;MEREQRNRGARFYFFPLDNFQDHLHKSNVPVLALAGDQDLICPPEAVYETVKLISENMVAYKVFGEPGGPHFGHYDLVGGRLAADQVYPCIMEFINHHDTI
;
A
#
# COMPACT_ATOMS: atom_id res chain seq x y z
N MET A 1 15.16 -15.03 -21.17
CA MET A 1 16.42 -15.70 -20.80
C MET A 1 16.40 -15.91 -19.30
N GLU A 2 16.17 -17.14 -18.86
CA GLU A 2 16.11 -17.52 -17.45
C GLU A 2 17.52 -17.52 -16.85
N ARG A 3 17.70 -16.91 -15.69
CA ARG A 3 18.87 -17.15 -14.82
C ARG A 3 18.39 -17.89 -13.59
N GLU A 4 18.64 -19.18 -13.58
CA GLU A 4 18.35 -20.08 -12.47
C GLU A 4 19.44 -19.92 -11.40
N GLN A 5 19.08 -19.36 -10.24
CA GLN A 5 19.87 -19.55 -9.01
C GLN A 5 19.13 -20.52 -8.11
N ARG A 6 19.71 -21.73 -8.02
CA ARG A 6 19.21 -22.86 -7.24
C ARG A 6 19.48 -22.63 -5.75
N ASN A 7 18.45 -22.35 -4.97
CA ASN A 7 18.50 -22.52 -3.51
C ASN A 7 17.27 -23.30 -3.02
N ARG A 8 17.50 -24.29 -2.15
CA ARG A 8 16.49 -25.23 -1.67
C ARG A 8 15.66 -24.58 -0.55
N GLY A 9 14.36 -24.42 -0.76
CA GLY A 9 13.40 -24.00 0.27
C GLY A 9 12.45 -22.91 -0.23
N ALA A 10 11.16 -23.26 -0.34
CA ALA A 10 10.03 -22.43 -0.77
C ALA A 10 10.17 -21.78 -2.15
N ARG A 11 9.44 -22.33 -3.13
CA ARG A 11 9.08 -21.59 -4.36
C ARG A 11 8.04 -20.54 -3.99
N PHE A 12 8.49 -19.32 -3.73
CA PHE A 12 7.62 -18.15 -3.80
C PHE A 12 7.44 -17.81 -5.28
N TYR A 13 6.27 -18.13 -5.82
CA TYR A 13 5.87 -17.63 -7.13
C TYR A 13 5.47 -16.17 -6.95
N PHE A 14 6.41 -15.25 -7.11
CA PHE A 14 6.06 -13.87 -7.43
C PHE A 14 5.56 -13.90 -8.88
N PHE A 15 4.24 -13.90 -9.06
CA PHE A 15 3.65 -13.76 -10.39
C PHE A 15 4.26 -12.50 -11.05
N PRO A 16 4.80 -12.60 -12.27
CA PRO A 16 5.24 -11.43 -13.00
C PRO A 16 3.97 -10.68 -13.39
N LEU A 17 3.53 -9.75 -12.54
CA LEU A 17 2.60 -8.72 -12.95
C LEU A 17 3.39 -7.84 -13.91
N ASP A 18 3.03 -7.86 -15.20
CA ASP A 18 3.48 -6.86 -16.17
C ASP A 18 3.42 -5.49 -15.49
N ASN A 19 4.57 -4.82 -15.39
CA ASN A 19 4.87 -3.72 -14.46
C ASN A 19 3.69 -2.73 -14.30
N PHE A 20 2.85 -2.97 -13.29
CA PHE A 20 1.81 -2.03 -12.87
C PHE A 20 2.41 -0.66 -12.55
N GLN A 21 3.62 -0.66 -11.95
CA GLN A 21 4.41 0.54 -11.68
C GLN A 21 4.71 1.37 -12.94
N ASP A 22 4.93 0.75 -14.10
CA ASP A 22 5.22 1.45 -15.36
C ASP A 22 4.01 2.20 -15.92
N HIS A 23 2.83 1.98 -15.37
CA HIS A 23 1.58 2.62 -15.79
C HIS A 23 0.98 3.53 -14.73
N LEU A 24 1.49 3.49 -13.48
CA LEU A 24 1.01 4.32 -12.38
C LEU A 24 1.09 5.82 -12.70
N HIS A 25 2.18 6.27 -13.33
CA HIS A 25 2.36 7.67 -13.73
C HIS A 25 1.40 8.14 -14.82
N LYS A 26 0.69 7.22 -15.50
CA LYS A 26 -0.29 7.52 -16.55
C LYS A 26 -1.73 7.52 -16.02
N SER A 27 -1.93 7.14 -14.75
CA SER A 27 -3.25 7.08 -14.14
C SER A 27 -3.73 8.49 -13.77
N ASN A 28 -4.96 8.82 -14.17
CA ASN A 28 -5.66 10.03 -13.73
C ASN A 28 -6.64 9.75 -12.58
N VAL A 29 -6.53 8.58 -11.94
CA VAL A 29 -7.39 8.20 -10.81
C VAL A 29 -6.70 8.60 -9.51
N PRO A 30 -7.36 9.33 -8.60
CA PRO A 30 -6.84 9.61 -7.28
C PRO A 30 -6.52 8.32 -6.51
N VAL A 31 -5.35 8.23 -5.89
CA VAL A 31 -4.87 7.06 -5.15
C VAL A 31 -4.66 7.40 -3.68
N LEU A 32 -5.26 6.60 -2.80
CA LEU A 32 -4.93 6.58 -1.37
C LEU A 32 -3.97 5.40 -1.09
N ALA A 33 -2.73 5.71 -0.76
CA ALA A 33 -1.72 4.74 -0.34
C ALA A 33 -1.68 4.65 1.19
N LEU A 34 -1.89 3.45 1.71
CA LEU A 34 -1.89 3.17 3.14
C LEU A 34 -0.76 2.19 3.48
N ALA A 35 -0.06 2.45 4.58
CA ALA A 35 0.97 1.56 5.11
C ALA A 35 0.76 1.33 6.61
N GLY A 36 1.17 0.17 7.11
CA GLY A 36 1.29 -0.11 8.54
C GLY A 36 2.74 0.07 8.98
N ASP A 37 2.95 0.70 10.14
CA ASP A 37 4.29 0.98 10.66
C ASP A 37 5.11 -0.28 11.01
N GLN A 38 4.44 -1.42 11.20
CA GLN A 38 5.05 -2.73 11.42
C GLN A 38 4.73 -3.73 10.30
N ASP A 39 4.40 -3.25 9.10
CA ASP A 39 4.19 -4.12 7.95
C ASP A 39 5.54 -4.69 7.45
N LEU A 40 5.74 -6.00 7.63
CA LEU A 40 6.93 -6.72 7.16
C LEU A 40 6.82 -7.21 5.72
N ILE A 41 5.61 -7.26 5.15
CA ILE A 41 5.35 -7.72 3.78
C ILE A 41 5.51 -6.54 2.81
N CYS A 42 4.93 -5.40 3.16
CA CYS A 42 5.01 -4.16 2.40
C CYS A 42 5.36 -2.99 3.36
N PRO A 43 6.64 -2.83 3.71
CA PRO A 43 7.04 -1.81 4.68
C PRO A 43 6.73 -0.39 4.16
N PRO A 44 6.53 0.58 5.06
CA PRO A 44 6.21 1.96 4.69
C PRO A 44 7.15 2.56 3.64
N GLU A 45 8.44 2.22 3.68
CA GLU A 45 9.42 2.67 2.70
C GLU A 45 9.09 2.16 1.29
N ALA A 46 8.66 0.91 1.16
CA ALA A 46 8.29 0.33 -0.14
C ALA A 46 7.01 0.96 -0.71
N VAL A 47 6.04 1.25 0.16
CA VAL A 47 4.83 1.99 -0.23
C VAL A 47 5.19 3.41 -0.69
N TYR A 48 6.06 4.09 0.06
CA TYR A 48 6.50 5.44 -0.26
C TYR A 48 7.25 5.53 -1.60
N GLU A 49 8.11 4.56 -1.93
CA GLU A 49 8.74 4.52 -3.26
C GLU A 49 7.72 4.38 -4.40
N THR A 50 6.61 3.67 -4.16
CA THR A 50 5.53 3.55 -5.15
C THR A 50 4.73 4.84 -5.27
N VAL A 51 4.46 5.51 -4.15
CA VAL A 51 3.76 6.82 -4.12
C VAL A 51 4.48 7.87 -4.97
N LYS A 52 5.82 7.88 -4.95
CA LYS A 52 6.64 8.80 -5.77
C LYS A 52 6.44 8.63 -7.28
N LEU A 53 5.94 7.48 -7.73
CA LEU A 53 5.65 7.22 -9.15
C LEU A 53 4.33 7.82 -9.60
N ILE A 54 3.48 8.27 -8.66
CA ILE A 54 2.17 8.88 -8.92
C ILE A 54 2.31 10.40 -8.82
N SER A 55 1.55 11.14 -9.63
CA SER A 55 1.53 12.60 -9.57
C SER A 55 1.13 13.09 -8.17
N GLU A 56 1.85 14.07 -7.62
CA GLU A 56 1.68 14.56 -6.24
C GLU A 56 0.24 15.01 -5.92
N ASN A 57 -0.45 15.60 -6.90
CA ASN A 57 -1.84 16.04 -6.76
C ASN A 57 -2.88 14.92 -6.85
N MET A 58 -2.45 13.70 -7.19
CA MET A 58 -3.30 12.53 -7.40
C MET A 58 -3.06 11.46 -6.33
N VAL A 59 -2.20 11.70 -5.34
CA VAL A 59 -1.88 10.70 -4.33
C VAL A 59 -1.94 11.27 -2.91
N ALA A 60 -2.60 10.53 -2.04
CA ALA A 60 -2.56 10.72 -0.60
C ALA A 60 -1.83 9.53 0.02
N TYR A 61 -0.90 9.79 0.94
CA TYR A 61 -0.15 8.75 1.63
C TYR A 61 -0.35 8.86 3.15
N LYS A 62 -0.66 7.74 3.80
CA LYS A 62 -0.82 7.67 5.26
C LYS A 62 -0.22 6.38 5.82
N VAL A 63 0.51 6.52 6.91
CA VAL A 63 1.01 5.40 7.71
C VAL A 63 0.15 5.29 8.96
N PHE A 64 -0.31 4.08 9.27
CA PHE A 64 -1.00 3.74 10.50
C PHE A 64 -0.03 3.14 11.50
N GLY A 65 -0.04 3.69 12.71
CA GLY A 65 0.90 3.36 13.77
C GLY A 65 1.28 4.60 14.56
N GLU A 66 1.32 4.50 15.89
CA GLU A 66 1.63 5.63 16.77
C GLU A 66 2.63 5.23 17.87
N PRO A 67 3.60 6.09 18.23
CA PRO A 67 4.50 5.83 19.35
C PRO A 67 3.71 5.67 20.67
N GLY A 68 3.74 4.47 21.24
CA GLY A 68 2.99 4.14 22.46
C GLY A 68 1.48 3.90 22.24
N GLY A 69 1.03 3.91 20.99
CA GLY A 69 -0.33 3.57 20.57
C GLY A 69 -0.42 2.21 19.87
N PRO A 70 -1.50 1.94 19.13
CA PRO A 70 -1.62 0.73 18.34
C PRO A 70 -0.65 0.76 17.14
N HIS A 71 -0.12 -0.41 16.82
CA HIS A 71 0.72 -0.65 15.65
C HIS A 71 -0.06 -1.47 14.63
N PHE A 72 0.30 -1.34 13.35
CA PHE A 72 -0.39 -2.00 12.25
C PHE A 72 0.59 -2.83 11.42
N GLY A 73 0.34 -4.13 11.35
CA GLY A 73 0.92 -5.01 10.34
C GLY A 73 0.08 -5.06 9.07
N HIS A 74 0.52 -5.87 8.10
CA HIS A 74 -0.11 -5.97 6.78
C HIS A 74 -1.62 -6.24 6.83
N TYR A 75 -2.02 -7.25 7.59
CA TYR A 75 -3.42 -7.65 7.69
C TYR A 75 -4.24 -6.76 8.60
N ASP A 76 -3.62 -5.96 9.47
CA ASP A 76 -4.35 -5.10 10.40
C ASP A 76 -5.05 -3.95 9.70
N LEU A 77 -4.57 -3.54 8.53
CA LEU A 77 -5.21 -2.52 7.70
C LEU A 77 -6.59 -2.93 7.17
N VAL A 78 -6.86 -4.25 7.08
CA VAL A 78 -8.11 -4.79 6.52
C VAL A 78 -8.86 -5.66 7.52
N GLY A 79 -8.17 -6.57 8.21
CA GLY A 79 -8.76 -7.51 9.16
C GLY A 79 -8.51 -7.16 10.63
N GLY A 80 -7.77 -6.09 10.91
CA GLY A 80 -7.42 -5.71 12.26
C GLY A 80 -8.64 -5.27 13.06
N ARG A 81 -8.64 -5.53 14.38
CA ARG A 81 -9.73 -5.12 15.27
C ARG A 81 -10.00 -3.61 15.20
N LEU A 82 -8.96 -2.81 14.98
CA LEU A 82 -9.03 -1.35 14.91
C LEU A 82 -9.25 -0.82 13.48
N ALA A 83 -9.31 -1.69 12.45
CA ALA A 83 -9.46 -1.26 11.06
C ALA A 83 -10.75 -0.47 10.84
N ALA A 84 -11.86 -0.95 11.42
CA ALA A 84 -13.16 -0.29 11.31
C ALA A 84 -13.19 1.09 11.97
N ASP A 85 -12.44 1.27 13.05
CA ASP A 85 -12.44 2.51 13.84
C ASP A 85 -11.41 3.53 13.35
N GLN A 86 -10.31 3.08 12.74
CA GLN A 86 -9.18 3.96 12.38
C GLN A 86 -8.88 4.00 10.88
N VAL A 87 -8.94 2.86 10.20
CA VAL A 87 -8.54 2.75 8.79
C VAL A 87 -9.69 3.10 7.85
N TYR A 88 -10.86 2.49 8.05
CA TYR A 88 -12.02 2.69 7.17
C TYR A 88 -12.54 4.13 7.14
N PRO A 89 -12.57 4.89 8.25
CA PRO A 89 -12.94 6.29 8.19
C PRO A 89 -12.03 7.10 7.26
N CYS A 90 -10.74 6.80 7.22
CA CYS A 90 -9.79 7.45 6.30
C CYS A 90 -10.09 7.13 4.83
N ILE A 91 -10.49 5.88 4.54
CA ILE A 91 -10.89 5.46 3.19
C ILE A 91 -12.18 6.18 2.79
N MET A 92 -13.17 6.22 3.68
CA MET A 92 -14.45 6.89 3.45
C MET A 92 -14.27 8.39 3.22
N GLU A 93 -13.42 9.05 4.01
CA GLU A 93 -13.09 10.46 3.84
C GLU A 93 -12.46 10.72 2.46
N PHE A 94 -11.50 9.89 2.06
CA PHE A 94 -10.86 10.00 0.75
C PHE A 94 -11.86 9.83 -0.40
N ILE A 95 -12.73 8.81 -0.32
CA ILE A 95 -13.76 8.57 -1.35
C ILE A 95 -14.71 9.77 -1.40
N ASN A 96 -15.27 10.20 -0.26
CA ASN A 96 -16.21 11.32 -0.22
C ASN A 96 -15.61 12.62 -0.75
N HIS A 97 -14.31 12.84 -0.59
CA HIS A 97 -13.63 14.02 -1.15
C HIS A 97 -13.56 13.99 -2.68
N HIS A 98 -13.37 12.80 -3.27
CA HIS A 98 -13.17 12.62 -4.71
C HIS A 98 -14.44 12.18 -5.46
N ASP A 99 -15.50 11.78 -4.76
CA ASP A 99 -16.81 11.38 -5.29
C ASP A 99 -17.76 12.58 -5.46
N THR A 100 -17.20 13.78 -5.65
CA THR A 100 -17.99 14.96 -5.99
C THR A 100 -18.49 14.85 -7.43
N ILE A 101 -19.79 14.49 -7.56
CA ILE A 101 -20.57 14.49 -8.81
C ILE A 101 -20.73 15.91 -9.36
#